data_AF-A0A7S2J9P9-F1
#
_entry.id   AF-A0A7S2J9P9-F1
#
_cell.length_a   1.000
_cell.length_b   1.000
_cell.length_c   1.000
_cell.angle_alpha   90.00
_cell.angle_beta   90.00
_cell.angle_gamma   90.00
#
_symmetry.space_group_name_H-M   'P 1'
#
loop_
_entity.id
_entity.type
_entity.pdbx_description
1 polymer ?
#
loop_
_entity_poly.entity_id
_entity_poly.type
_entity_poly.pdbx_seq_one_letter_code
_entity_poly.pdbx_strand_id
1 'polypeptide(L)'
;RRLLAGETQFRTAHADFLLDVGFSRTVELMVQCADPTQASIGRYTLRIFRPGCTPQRPYFDPRKKVCVNFCSAGYYRNRETHRCSRCNENCKVCSGLLDCNMCTPDTADYTYAIQPDGKCMAIANHLFRRYRWGCAGLAV
;
A
#
# COMPACT_ATOMS: atom_id res chain seq x y z
N ARG A 1 44.25 -29.82 -30.98
CA ARG A 1 44.17 -28.55 -30.21
C ARG A 1 42.78 -28.52 -29.56
N ARG A 2 42.66 -28.87 -28.27
CA ARG A 2 41.37 -28.95 -27.56
C ARG A 2 40.84 -27.54 -27.29
N LEU A 3 39.67 -27.21 -27.82
CA LEU A 3 38.93 -26.00 -27.45
C LEU A 3 38.25 -26.27 -26.09
N LEU A 4 38.93 -25.88 -25.01
CA LEU A 4 38.30 -25.72 -23.69
C LEU A 4 37.62 -24.34 -23.68
N ALA A 5 36.48 -24.22 -24.35
CA ALA A 5 35.57 -23.11 -24.11
C ALA A 5 34.50 -23.64 -23.15
N GLY A 6 34.76 -23.52 -21.84
CA GLY A 6 33.70 -23.66 -20.86
C GLY A 6 32.78 -22.45 -21.02
N GLU A 7 31.63 -22.63 -21.68
CA GLU A 7 30.63 -21.58 -21.78
C GLU A 7 30.04 -21.33 -20.39
N THR A 8 30.39 -20.20 -19.78
CA THR A 8 29.75 -19.73 -18.56
C THR A 8 28.33 -19.29 -18.87
N GLN A 9 27.39 -20.22 -18.73
CA GLN A 9 25.97 -19.97 -18.99
C GLN A 9 25.24 -19.60 -17.69
N PHE A 10 25.23 -18.32 -17.27
CA PHE A 10 24.29 -17.85 -16.24
C PHE A 10 23.96 -16.37 -16.39
N ARG A 11 23.01 -16.01 -17.27
CA ARG A 11 22.27 -14.76 -17.09
C ARG A 11 21.11 -15.03 -16.14
N THR A 12 21.29 -14.67 -14.88
CA THR A 12 20.21 -14.67 -13.90
C THR A 12 19.15 -13.67 -14.36
N ALA A 13 17.94 -14.14 -14.63
CA ALA A 13 16.80 -13.30 -14.95
C ALA A 13 15.88 -13.20 -13.75
N HIS A 14 15.48 -11.98 -13.41
CA HIS A 14 14.54 -11.72 -12.32
C HIS A 14 13.31 -11.00 -12.89
N ALA A 15 12.13 -11.38 -12.39
CA ALA A 15 10.88 -10.74 -12.75
C ALA A 15 10.06 -10.55 -11.47
N ASP A 16 9.70 -9.30 -11.18
CA ASP A 16 8.86 -8.94 -10.06
C ASP A 16 7.44 -8.64 -10.53
N PHE A 17 6.46 -9.11 -9.78
CA PHE A 17 5.05 -8.83 -10.06
C PHE A 17 4.25 -8.70 -8.77
N LEU A 18 3.16 -7.95 -8.84
CA LEU A 18 2.26 -7.79 -7.70
C LEU A 18 1.33 -8.99 -7.59
N LEU A 19 1.26 -9.59 -6.40
CA LEU A 19 0.30 -10.63 -6.04
C LEU A 19 -0.44 -10.25 -4.75
N ASP A 20 -1.74 -10.06 -4.87
CA ASP A 20 -2.58 -9.72 -3.74
C ASP A 20 -2.82 -10.90 -2.81
N VAL A 21 -3.16 -10.60 -1.55
CA VAL A 21 -3.42 -11.58 -0.49
C VAL A 21 -4.64 -12.41 -0.84
N GLY A 22 -4.51 -13.74 -0.80
CA GLY A 22 -5.59 -14.66 -1.19
C GLY A 22 -5.68 -14.93 -2.69
N PHE A 23 -4.82 -14.31 -3.51
CA PHE A 23 -4.81 -14.53 -4.95
C PHE A 23 -3.74 -15.54 -5.36
N SER A 24 -3.97 -16.16 -6.51
CA SER A 24 -2.98 -16.97 -7.21
C SER A 24 -2.77 -16.46 -8.63
N ARG A 25 -1.53 -16.56 -9.12
CA ARG A 25 -1.14 -16.22 -10.48
C ARG A 25 -0.39 -17.38 -11.10
N THR A 26 -0.55 -17.52 -12.41
CA THR A 26 0.18 -18.47 -13.21
C THR A 26 1.24 -17.71 -14.01
N VAL A 27 2.48 -18.15 -13.91
CA VAL A 27 3.62 -17.58 -14.63
C VAL A 27 4.13 -18.62 -15.62
N GLU A 28 4.30 -18.22 -16.86
CA GLU A 28 4.91 -19.05 -17.90
C GLU A 28 6.37 -18.66 -18.09
N LEU A 29 7.27 -19.62 -17.92
CA LEU A 29 8.69 -19.49 -18.15
C LEU A 29 9.03 -20.19 -19.45
N MET A 30 9.57 -19.42 -20.39
CA MET A 30 10.06 -19.92 -21.66
C MET A 30 11.59 -20.03 -21.58
N VAL A 31 12.09 -21.25 -21.67
CA VAL A 31 13.52 -21.55 -21.71
C VAL A 31 13.89 -21.93 -23.13
N GLN A 32 14.74 -21.13 -23.75
CA GLN A 32 15.24 -21.37 -25.10
C GLN A 32 16.71 -21.77 -25.03
N CYS A 33 17.11 -22.75 -25.85
CA CYS A 33 18.51 -23.09 -26.04
C CYS A 33 19.30 -21.90 -26.61
N ALA A 34 20.61 -21.87 -26.37
CA ALA A 34 21.49 -20.81 -26.87
C ALA A 34 21.59 -20.80 -28.40
N ASP A 35 21.36 -21.95 -29.04
CA ASP A 35 21.29 -22.10 -30.50
C ASP A 35 19.84 -21.86 -30.98
N PRO A 36 19.57 -20.74 -31.70
CA PRO A 36 18.25 -20.44 -32.22
C PRO A 36 17.81 -21.38 -33.35
N THR A 37 18.72 -22.20 -33.91
CA THR A 37 18.42 -23.18 -34.96
C THR A 37 17.96 -24.53 -34.39
N GLN A 38 18.20 -24.79 -33.11
CA GLN A 38 17.69 -25.96 -32.39
C GLN A 38 16.38 -25.58 -31.68
N ALA A 39 15.25 -26.05 -32.22
CA ALA A 39 13.89 -25.68 -31.84
C ALA A 39 13.43 -26.12 -30.42
N SER A 40 14.34 -26.49 -29.53
CA SER A 40 13.99 -26.96 -28.19
C SER A 40 13.67 -25.77 -27.27
N ILE A 41 12.40 -25.40 -27.24
CA ILE A 41 11.84 -24.46 -26.28
C ILE A 41 11.15 -25.26 -25.18
N GLY A 42 11.70 -25.20 -23.96
CA GLY A 42 11.06 -25.73 -22.76
C GLY A 42 10.10 -24.69 -22.18
N ARG A 43 8.83 -25.04 -21.98
CA ARG A 43 7.86 -24.18 -21.30
C ARG A 43 7.54 -24.74 -19.92
N TYR A 44 7.75 -23.94 -18.89
CA TYR A 44 7.39 -24.27 -17.52
C TYR A 44 6.24 -23.38 -17.06
N THR A 45 5.28 -23.97 -16.37
CA THR A 45 4.14 -23.24 -15.82
C THR A 45 4.22 -23.29 -14.30
N LEU A 46 4.42 -22.14 -13.68
CA LEU A 46 4.47 -21.98 -12.23
C LEU A 46 3.16 -21.40 -11.73
N ARG A 47 2.51 -22.06 -10.78
CA ARG A 47 1.37 -21.51 -10.06
C ARG A 47 1.84 -20.95 -8.72
N ILE A 48 1.88 -19.63 -8.64
CA ILE A 48 2.33 -18.89 -7.45
C ILE A 48 1.07 -18.42 -6.72
N PHE A 49 0.92 -18.76 -5.44
CA PHE A 49 -0.22 -18.32 -4.65
C PHE A 49 0.24 -17.64 -3.38
N ARG A 50 -0.50 -16.60 -2.99
CA ARG A 50 -0.30 -15.91 -1.73
C ARG A 50 -1.46 -16.28 -0.80
N PRO A 51 -1.18 -16.91 0.36
CA PRO A 51 -2.25 -17.32 1.26
C PRO A 51 -3.07 -16.11 1.73
N GLY A 52 -4.37 -16.35 1.90
CA GLY A 52 -5.29 -15.37 2.48
C GLY A 52 -4.99 -15.12 3.97
N CYS A 53 -5.60 -14.06 4.51
CA CYS A 53 -5.57 -13.81 5.95
C CYS A 53 -6.44 -14.83 6.71
N THR A 54 -6.06 -15.15 7.95
CA THR A 54 -6.82 -16.10 8.78
C THR A 54 -8.04 -15.43 9.44
N PRO A 55 -9.04 -16.20 9.88
CA PRO A 55 -10.23 -15.65 10.57
C PRO A 55 -9.88 -14.86 11.84
N GLN A 56 -8.79 -15.20 12.52
CA GLN A 56 -8.32 -14.48 13.71
C GLN A 56 -7.65 -13.15 13.40
N ARG A 57 -7.30 -12.87 12.13
CA ARG A 57 -6.72 -11.60 11.65
C ARG A 57 -7.17 -11.37 10.21
N PRO A 58 -8.45 -11.09 9.94
CA PRO A 58 -9.03 -11.27 8.61
C PRO A 58 -8.69 -10.14 7.63
N TYR A 59 -8.09 -9.03 8.07
CA TYR A 59 -7.83 -7.87 7.21
C TYR A 59 -6.33 -7.69 6.95
N PHE A 60 -5.94 -7.51 5.69
CA PHE A 60 -4.54 -7.16 5.37
C PHE A 60 -4.27 -5.65 5.53
N ASP A 61 -3.29 -5.27 6.35
CA ASP A 61 -2.82 -3.90 6.49
C ASP A 61 -1.68 -3.63 5.47
N PRO A 62 -1.88 -2.74 4.47
CA PRO A 62 -0.87 -2.46 3.46
C PRO A 62 0.34 -1.69 3.99
N ARG A 63 0.22 -0.95 5.11
CA ARG A 63 1.34 -0.23 5.72
C ARG A 63 2.26 -1.17 6.47
N LYS A 64 1.67 -2.06 7.28
CA LYS A 64 2.44 -3.02 8.07
C LYS A 64 2.80 -4.28 7.28
N LYS A 65 2.19 -4.48 6.11
CA LYS A 65 2.32 -5.67 5.26
C LYS A 65 1.96 -6.98 5.99
N VAL A 66 1.06 -6.92 6.97
CA VAL A 66 0.64 -8.08 7.77
C VAL A 66 -0.89 -8.13 7.91
N CYS A 67 -1.42 -9.32 8.16
CA CYS A 67 -2.82 -9.51 8.51
C CYS A 67 -3.08 -9.04 9.95
N VAL A 68 -4.15 -8.29 10.15
CA VAL A 68 -4.55 -7.66 11.42
C VAL A 68 -6.04 -7.83 11.68
N ASN A 69 -6.44 -7.69 12.95
CA ASN A 69 -7.84 -7.55 13.35
C ASN A 69 -8.32 -6.10 13.30
N PHE A 70 -7.46 -5.20 13.72
CA PHE A 70 -7.75 -3.77 13.82
C PHE A 70 -6.79 -3.02 12.89
N CYS A 71 -7.38 -2.21 12.02
CA CYS A 71 -6.62 -1.36 11.12
C CYS A 71 -5.99 -0.20 11.88
N SER A 72 -4.86 0.27 11.36
CA SER A 72 -4.17 1.44 11.89
C SER A 72 -5.04 2.71 11.70
N ALA A 73 -4.80 3.76 12.48
CA ALA A 73 -5.54 5.03 12.34
C ALA A 73 -5.43 5.58 10.91
N GLY A 74 -6.52 6.17 10.41
CA GLY A 74 -6.66 6.59 9.02
C GLY A 74 -7.01 5.45 8.05
N TYR A 75 -7.28 4.23 8.56
CA TYR A 75 -7.77 3.11 7.77
C TYR A 75 -8.96 2.45 8.46
N TYR A 76 -9.91 1.97 7.66
CA TYR A 76 -11.06 1.19 8.12
C TYR A 76 -11.01 -0.24 7.59
N ARG A 77 -11.76 -1.11 8.27
CA ARG A 77 -11.93 -2.51 7.89
C ARG A 77 -12.89 -2.60 6.72
N ASN A 78 -12.37 -2.77 5.52
CA ASN A 78 -13.20 -3.00 4.35
C ASN A 78 -13.54 -4.49 4.25
N ARG A 79 -14.82 -4.80 4.46
CA ARG A 79 -15.35 -6.17 4.43
C ARG A 79 -15.40 -6.75 3.02
N GLU A 80 -15.58 -5.93 2.00
CA GLU A 80 -15.66 -6.37 0.60
C GLU A 80 -14.31 -6.87 0.09
N THR A 81 -13.25 -6.16 0.45
CA THR A 81 -11.89 -6.47 -0.02
C THR A 81 -11.08 -7.28 0.98
N HIS A 82 -11.58 -7.49 2.20
CA HIS A 82 -10.84 -8.09 3.32
C HIS A 82 -9.50 -7.37 3.60
N ARG A 83 -9.50 -6.05 3.51
CA ARG A 83 -8.30 -5.21 3.68
C ARG A 83 -8.57 -4.00 4.54
N CYS A 84 -7.50 -3.43 5.07
CA CYS A 84 -7.52 -2.10 5.62
C CYS A 84 -7.51 -1.10 4.46
N SER A 85 -8.65 -0.49 4.19
CA SER A 85 -8.80 0.59 3.20
C SER A 85 -8.58 1.94 3.86
N ARG A 86 -8.00 2.88 3.13
CA ARG A 86 -7.71 4.22 3.64
C ARG A 86 -9.02 5.00 3.84
N CYS A 87 -9.12 5.76 4.93
CA CYS A 87 -10.21 6.71 5.16
C CYS A 87 -10.19 7.85 4.14
N ASN A 88 -11.28 8.62 4.10
CA ASN A 88 -11.35 9.86 3.34
C ASN A 88 -10.27 10.88 3.79
N GLU A 89 -10.04 11.90 2.97
CA GLU A 89 -9.09 12.96 3.27
C GLU A 89 -9.41 13.65 4.60
N ASN A 90 -8.37 14.02 5.35
CA ASN A 90 -8.44 14.64 6.67
C ASN A 90 -9.21 13.83 7.74
N CYS A 91 -9.56 12.57 7.46
CA CYS A 91 -10.23 11.70 8.41
C CYS A 91 -9.23 10.80 9.15
N LYS A 92 -9.25 10.84 10.49
CA LYS A 92 -8.41 10.01 11.35
C LYS A 92 -9.08 8.69 11.73
N VAL A 93 -10.39 8.71 11.97
CA VAL A 93 -11.17 7.51 12.33
C VAL A 93 -12.41 7.47 11.45
N CYS A 94 -12.54 6.41 10.67
CA CYS A 94 -13.70 6.19 9.81
C CYS A 94 -14.24 4.76 9.97
N SER A 95 -15.54 4.61 9.74
CA SER A 95 -16.21 3.31 9.64
C SER A 95 -16.32 2.83 8.19
N GLY A 96 -16.27 3.77 7.25
CA GLY A 96 -16.36 3.54 5.81
C GLY A 96 -15.68 4.67 5.04
N LEU A 97 -15.77 4.65 3.71
CA LEU A 97 -15.15 5.68 2.86
C LEU A 97 -15.82 7.05 3.03
N LEU A 98 -17.13 7.07 3.26
CA LEU A 98 -17.93 8.30 3.42
C LEU A 98 -18.30 8.58 4.88
N ASP A 99 -18.01 7.66 5.80
CA ASP A 99 -18.41 7.77 7.20
C ASP A 99 -17.19 8.10 8.08
N CYS A 100 -16.87 9.39 8.20
CA CYS A 100 -15.85 9.85 9.11
C CYS A 100 -16.43 10.14 10.51
N ASN A 101 -15.86 9.49 11.53
CA ASN A 101 -16.24 9.70 12.92
C ASN A 101 -15.35 10.74 13.61
N MET A 102 -14.11 10.92 13.14
CA MET A 102 -13.14 11.83 13.74
C MET A 102 -12.16 12.36 12.70
N CYS A 103 -12.02 13.68 12.61
CA CYS A 103 -11.02 14.32 11.76
C CYS A 103 -9.61 14.22 12.35
N THR A 104 -8.61 14.53 11.52
CA THR A 104 -7.23 14.75 11.95
C THR A 104 -7.16 15.88 12.96
N PRO A 105 -6.18 15.83 13.90
CA PRO A 105 -6.00 16.90 14.86
C PRO A 105 -5.64 18.22 14.16
N ASP A 106 -6.07 19.33 14.74
CA ASP A 106 -5.80 20.66 14.24
C ASP A 106 -4.30 20.94 14.20
N THR A 107 -3.91 21.73 13.21
CA THR A 107 -2.55 22.23 13.02
C THR A 107 -2.54 23.75 13.24
N ALA A 108 -1.35 24.36 13.28
CA ALA A 108 -1.25 25.83 13.37
C ALA A 108 -1.98 26.51 12.20
N ASP A 109 -1.94 25.91 11.01
CA ASP A 109 -2.48 26.49 9.78
C ASP A 109 -3.93 26.08 9.51
N TYR A 110 -4.40 24.94 10.01
CA TYR A 110 -5.75 24.41 9.71
C TYR A 110 -6.47 23.84 10.93
N THR A 111 -7.77 24.13 11.01
CA THR A 111 -8.72 23.46 11.89
C THR A 111 -9.56 22.48 11.06
N TYR A 112 -9.81 21.27 11.54
CA TYR A 112 -10.59 20.26 10.81
C TYR A 112 -11.95 20.03 11.48
N ALA A 113 -13.02 20.16 10.70
CA ALA A 113 -14.39 19.94 11.17
C ALA A 113 -15.12 18.91 10.30
N ILE A 114 -16.02 18.14 10.91
CA ILE A 114 -16.88 17.19 10.21
C ILE A 114 -18.06 17.96 9.60
N GLN A 115 -18.28 17.80 8.30
CA GLN A 115 -19.44 18.34 7.59
C GLN A 115 -20.64 17.37 7.65
N PRO A 116 -21.86 17.87 7.38
CA PRO A 116 -23.06 17.02 7.32
C PRO A 116 -23.00 15.89 6.29
N ASP A 117 -22.10 15.99 5.31
CA ASP A 117 -21.85 14.97 4.28
C ASP A 117 -20.93 13.84 4.75
N GLY A 118 -20.49 13.85 6.01
CA GLY A 118 -19.60 12.84 6.59
C GLY A 118 -18.12 13.03 6.25
N LYS A 119 -17.74 14.12 5.58
CA LYS A 119 -16.35 14.45 5.24
C LYS A 119 -15.73 15.40 6.25
N CYS A 120 -14.41 15.43 6.28
CA CYS A 120 -13.64 16.38 7.07
C CYS A 120 -13.10 17.51 6.19
N MET A 121 -13.59 18.73 6.39
CA MET A 121 -13.08 19.91 5.69
C MET A 121 -12.01 20.60 6.53
N ALA A 122 -10.94 21.02 5.85
CA ALA A 122 -9.90 21.86 6.42
C ALA A 122 -10.30 23.33 6.32
N ILE A 123 -10.31 24.02 7.45
CA ILE A 123 -10.59 25.45 7.57
C ILE A 123 -9.28 26.15 7.91
N ALA A 124 -8.82 27.05 7.05
CA ALA A 124 -7.57 27.77 7.27
C ALA A 124 -7.70 28.69 8.50
N ASN A 125 -6.74 28.58 9.41
CA ASN A 125 -6.61 29.49 10.54
C ASN A 125 -6.05 30.83 10.06
N HIS A 126 -6.59 31.94 10.56
CA HIS A 126 -6.00 33.25 10.33
C HIS A 126 -4.55 33.29 10.86
N LEU A 127 -3.64 33.93 10.08
CA LEU A 127 -2.22 34.09 10.43
C LEU A 127 -2.00 34.62 11.85
N PHE A 128 -2.91 35.45 12.39
CA PHE A 128 -2.81 35.97 13.75
C PHE A 128 -2.84 34.89 14.85
N ARG A 129 -3.47 33.73 14.61
CA ARG A 129 -3.45 32.59 15.55
C ARG A 129 -2.09 31.89 15.57
N ARG A 130 -1.35 31.94 14.46
CA ARG A 130 0.00 31.37 14.29
C ARG A 130 1.08 32.20 15.00
N TYR A 131 0.92 33.53 15.07
CA TYR A 131 1.90 34.45 15.68
C TYR A 131 1.49 34.99 17.05
N ARG A 132 0.53 34.38 17.73
CA ARG A 132 0.06 34.85 19.05
C ARG A 132 1.18 34.90 20.11
N TRP A 133 2.23 34.11 19.95
CA TRP A 133 3.44 34.12 20.78
C TRP A 133 4.46 35.21 20.38
N GLY A 134 4.39 35.75 19.16
CA GLY A 134 5.26 36.83 18.68
C GLY A 134 4.84 38.22 19.14
N CYS A 135 3.56 38.43 19.46
CA CYS A 135 3.07 39.73 19.94
C CYS A 135 3.33 39.97 21.44
N ALA A 136 3.63 38.93 22.24
CA ALA A 136 3.95 39.10 23.66
C ALA A 136 5.40 39.58 23.91
N GLY A 137 6.29 39.52 22.91
CA GLY A 137 7.69 39.93 23.01
C GLY A 137 8.00 41.35 22.52
N LEU A 138 6.99 42.12 22.09
CA LEU A 138 7.15 43.50 21.63
C LEU A 138 6.54 44.55 22.57
N ALA A 139 6.08 44.14 23.74
CA ALA A 139 5.75 45.05 24.83
C ALA A 139 6.97 45.20 25.76
N VAL A 140 7.99 45.89 25.27
CA VAL A 140 9.01 46.57 26.10
C VAL A 140 8.66 48.04 26.13
#